data_AF-A0AAP0PTD1-F1
#
_entry.id   AF-A0AAP0PTD1-F1
#
_cell.length_a   1.000
_cell.length_b   1.000
_cell.length_c   1.000
_cell.angle_alpha   90.00
_cell.angle_beta   90.00
_cell.angle_gamma   90.00
#
_symmetry.space_group_name_H-M   'P 1'
#
loop_
_entity.id
_entity.type
_entity.pdbx_description
1 polymer ?
#
loop_
_entity_poly.entity_id
_entity_poly.type
_entity_poly.pdbx_seq_one_letter_code
_entity_poly.pdbx_strand_id
1 'polypeptide(L)'
;MGVAKDRISELPDSILHDQILSRLPTKLVVSTSILSKRWRSMWTGVPTLEFSYPGPPPKDSDEPTKFMNFVDNVLFQHQISNLRLFNLACGAACDVSRIFVDIHPCSYKSP
;
A
#
# COMPACT_ATOMS: atom_id res chain seq x y z
N MET A 1 3.89 -18.16 34.63
CA MET A 1 3.29 -18.19 33.28
C MET A 1 4.19 -17.32 32.40
N GLY A 2 5.05 -17.94 31.58
CA GLY A 2 6.02 -17.21 30.77
C GLY A 2 5.32 -16.53 29.61
N VAL A 3 5.32 -15.19 29.58
CA VAL A 3 4.88 -14.46 28.40
C VAL A 3 5.93 -14.72 27.31
N ALA A 4 5.51 -15.33 26.20
CA ALA A 4 6.37 -15.46 25.04
C ALA A 4 6.85 -14.05 24.64
N LYS A 5 8.16 -13.85 24.66
CA LYS A 5 8.79 -12.56 24.40
C LYS A 5 8.59 -12.20 22.93
N ASP A 6 7.94 -11.08 22.64
CA ASP A 6 7.75 -10.59 21.27
C ASP A 6 9.05 -9.97 20.74
N ARG A 7 9.85 -10.82 20.10
CA ARG A 7 11.15 -10.43 19.55
C ARG A 7 11.04 -9.58 18.29
N ILE A 8 9.90 -9.60 17.59
CA ILE A 8 9.73 -8.83 16.36
C ILE A 8 9.47 -7.36 16.73
N SER A 9 8.68 -7.12 17.77
CA SER A 9 8.46 -5.77 18.29
C SER A 9 9.70 -5.14 18.95
N GLU A 10 10.76 -5.91 19.23
CA GLU A 10 12.04 -5.41 19.74
C GLU A 10 13.02 -4.96 18.64
N LEU A 11 12.75 -5.31 17.37
CA LEU A 11 13.62 -4.91 16.26
C LEU A 11 13.60 -3.38 16.07
N PRO A 12 14.70 -2.74 15.64
CA PRO A 12 14.71 -1.32 15.29
C PRO A 12 13.79 -0.98 14.10
N ASP A 13 13.30 0.27 14.03
CA ASP A 13 12.39 0.72 12.96
C ASP A 13 13.00 0.51 11.58
N SER A 14 14.29 0.76 11.41
CA SER A 14 14.99 0.55 10.14
C SER A 14 14.98 -0.91 9.68
N ILE A 15 15.03 -1.88 10.60
CA ILE A 15 14.94 -3.30 10.24
C ILE A 15 13.50 -3.64 9.82
N LEU A 16 12.53 -3.18 10.59
CA LEU A 16 11.12 -3.41 10.28
C LEU A 16 10.74 -2.77 8.94
N HIS A 17 11.14 -1.53 8.71
CA HIS A 17 10.82 -0.77 7.52
C HIS A 17 11.66 -1.20 6.30
N ASP A 18 12.99 -1.17 6.40
CA ASP A 18 13.88 -1.29 5.24
C ASP A 18 14.23 -2.74 4.88
N GLN A 19 14.07 -3.69 5.80
CA GLN A 19 14.39 -5.11 5.54
C GLN A 19 13.14 -5.98 5.44
N ILE A 20 12.11 -5.73 6.26
CA ILE A 20 10.89 -6.55 6.27
C ILE A 20 9.84 -5.94 5.35
N LEU A 21 9.31 -4.76 5.70
CA LEU A 21 8.19 -4.16 4.97
C LEU A 21 8.55 -3.81 3.52
N SER A 22 9.74 -3.28 3.25
CA SER A 22 10.20 -2.94 1.88
C SER A 22 10.26 -4.12 0.91
N ARG A 23 10.28 -5.36 1.41
CA ARG A 23 10.39 -6.59 0.60
C ARG A 23 9.07 -7.31 0.43
N LEU A 24 8.02 -6.84 1.08
CA LEU A 24 6.70 -7.47 1.03
C LEU A 24 5.82 -6.80 -0.04
N PRO A 25 4.96 -7.57 -0.72
CA PRO A 25 3.90 -7.00 -1.53
C PRO A 25 3.02 -6.04 -0.71
N THR A 26 2.55 -4.96 -1.33
CA THR A 26 1.80 -3.89 -0.64
C THR A 26 0.61 -4.40 0.16
N LYS A 27 -0.12 -5.40 -0.34
CA LYS A 27 -1.23 -6.01 0.40
C LYS A 27 -0.77 -6.64 1.73
N LEU A 28 0.37 -7.31 1.74
CA LEU A 28 0.94 -7.89 2.96
C LEU A 28 1.48 -6.81 3.88
N VAL A 29 2.17 -5.80 3.33
CA VAL A 29 2.65 -4.63 4.08
C VAL A 29 1.51 -3.99 4.88
N VAL A 30 0.40 -3.64 4.22
CA VAL A 30 -0.76 -3.03 4.88
C VAL A 30 -1.38 -3.97 5.92
N SER A 31 -1.40 -5.28 5.65
CA SER A 31 -1.96 -6.27 6.59
C SER A 31 -1.18 -6.34 7.91
N THR A 32 0.13 -6.02 7.92
CA THR A 32 0.93 -6.00 9.16
C THR A 32 0.51 -4.88 10.12
N SER A 33 -0.29 -3.91 9.67
CA SER A 33 -0.79 -2.81 10.50
C SER A 33 -1.59 -3.29 11.73
N ILE A 34 -2.13 -4.51 11.71
CA ILE A 34 -2.88 -5.09 12.82
C ILE A 34 -1.99 -5.58 13.97
N LEU A 35 -0.68 -5.74 13.74
CA LEU A 35 0.25 -6.30 14.74
C LEU A 35 0.45 -5.36 15.93
N SER A 36 0.63 -4.06 15.66
CA SER A 36 0.63 -3.03 16.70
C SER A 36 0.52 -1.62 16.10
N LYS A 37 0.32 -0.61 16.96
CA LYS A 37 0.35 0.81 16.56
C LYS A 37 1.64 1.20 15.83
N ARG A 38 2.77 0.59 16.20
CA ARG A 38 4.07 0.82 15.57
C ARG A 38 4.06 0.35 14.12
N TRP A 39 3.59 -0.87 13.86
CA TRP A 39 3.47 -1.41 12.50
C TRP A 39 2.49 -0.60 11.64
N ARG A 40 1.37 -0.16 12.23
CA ARG A 40 0.43 0.74 11.57
C ARG A 40 1.06 2.05 11.10
N SER A 41 2.01 2.60 11.87
CA SER A 41 2.69 3.84 11.51
C SER A 41 3.86 3.63 10.54
N MET A 42 4.52 2.48 10.55
CA MET A 42 5.69 2.25 9.69
C MET A 42 5.31 1.96 8.25
N TRP A 43 4.24 1.20 8.02
CA TRP A 43 3.89 0.80 6.66
C TRP A 43 3.53 2.00 5.77
N THR A 44 3.03 3.09 6.35
CA THR A 44 2.68 4.32 5.60
C THR A 44 3.90 5.04 5.02
N GLY A 45 5.11 4.72 5.47
CA GLY A 45 6.37 5.28 4.98
C GLY A 45 7.05 4.46 3.88
N VAL A 46 6.51 3.28 3.51
CA VAL A 46 7.21 2.39 2.58
C VAL A 46 7.37 3.04 1.20
N PRO A 47 8.52 2.86 0.53
CA PRO A 47 8.81 3.60 -0.70
C PRO A 47 8.09 3.05 -1.93
N THR A 48 7.45 1.89 -1.82
CA THR A 48 6.92 1.16 -2.97
C THR A 48 5.49 0.70 -2.72
N LEU A 49 4.58 1.10 -3.61
CA LEU A 49 3.20 0.65 -3.64
C LEU A 49 2.91 0.00 -4.99
N GLU A 50 2.58 -1.28 -4.98
CA GLU A 50 2.26 -2.07 -6.16
C GLU A 50 0.92 -2.76 -5.99
N PHE A 51 0.03 -2.50 -6.94
CA PHE A 51 -1.32 -3.06 -6.97
C PHE A 51 -1.54 -3.73 -8.31
N SER A 52 -2.11 -4.93 -8.27
CA SER A 52 -2.49 -5.67 -9.48
C SER A 52 -3.87 -6.28 -9.28
N TYR A 53 -4.80 -5.96 -10.19
CA TYR A 53 -6.11 -6.60 -10.24
C TYR A 53 -6.11 -7.70 -11.30
N PRO A 54 -6.47 -8.95 -10.94
CA PRO A 54 -6.40 -10.08 -11.85
C PRO A 54 -7.57 -10.08 -12.85
N GLY A 55 -7.36 -9.48 -14.02
CA GLY A 55 -8.20 -9.72 -15.20
C GLY A 55 -9.67 -9.28 -15.08
N PRO A 56 -10.53 -9.73 -16.00
CA PRO A 56 -11.93 -9.36 -15.98
C PRO A 56 -12.68 -10.04 -14.83
N PRO A 57 -13.50 -9.30 -14.06
CA PRO A 57 -14.31 -9.86 -13.00
C PRO A 57 -15.40 -10.81 -13.54
N PRO A 58 -15.94 -11.69 -12.69
CA PRO A 58 -17.24 -12.31 -12.94
C PRO A 58 -18.32 -11.24 -13.21
N LYS A 59 -19.32 -11.58 -14.02
CA LYS A 59 -20.49 -10.70 -14.22
C LYS A 59 -21.12 -10.39 -12.86
N ASP A 60 -21.49 -9.13 -12.66
CA ASP A 60 -22.10 -8.59 -11.44
C ASP A 60 -21.23 -8.64 -10.16
N SER A 61 -19.92 -8.87 -10.29
CA SER A 61 -19.02 -8.77 -9.12
C SER A 61 -18.70 -7.33 -8.77
N ASP A 62 -18.60 -7.03 -7.48
CA ASP A 62 -18.14 -5.75 -6.93
C ASP A 62 -16.63 -5.74 -6.65
N GLU A 63 -15.90 -6.76 -7.09
CA GLU A 63 -14.47 -6.92 -6.84
C GLU A 63 -13.62 -5.75 -7.36
N PRO A 64 -13.83 -5.20 -8.58
CA PRO A 64 -13.05 -4.05 -9.05
C PRO A 64 -13.27 -2.82 -8.15
N THR A 65 -14.49 -2.60 -7.68
CA THR A 65 -14.83 -1.51 -6.77
C THR A 65 -14.15 -1.70 -5.42
N LYS A 66 -14.20 -2.91 -4.84
CA LYS A 66 -13.49 -3.24 -3.59
C LYS A 66 -11.98 -3.05 -3.72
N PHE A 67 -11.42 -3.44 -4.86
CA PHE A 67 -10.01 -3.24 -5.16
C PHE A 67 -9.66 -1.75 -5.24
N MET A 68 -10.42 -0.94 -5.97
CA MET A 68 -10.18 0.51 -6.05
C MET A 68 -10.36 1.19 -4.68
N ASN A 69 -11.37 0.82 -3.91
CA ASN A 69 -11.54 1.33 -2.55
C ASN A 69 -10.34 0.96 -1.64
N PHE A 70 -9.73 -0.21 -1.84
CA PHE A 70 -8.50 -0.58 -1.14
C PHE A 70 -7.32 0.30 -1.58
N VAL A 71 -7.15 0.54 -2.89
CA VAL A 71 -6.11 1.43 -3.43
C VAL A 71 -6.28 2.84 -2.85
N ASP A 72 -7.48 3.41 -2.94
CA ASP A 72 -7.81 4.75 -2.43
C ASP A 72 -7.48 4.87 -0.93
N ASN A 73 -7.89 3.87 -0.14
CA ASN A 73 -7.63 3.86 1.30
C ASN A 73 -6.13 3.74 1.63
N VAL A 74 -5.37 2.99 0.83
CA VAL A 74 -3.91 2.91 1.00
C VAL A 74 -3.27 4.25 0.66
N LEU A 75 -3.65 4.87 -0.46
CA LEU A 75 -3.13 6.18 -0.88
C LEU A 75 -3.45 7.28 0.14
N PHE A 76 -4.67 7.29 0.70
CA PHE A 76 -5.08 8.25 1.73
C PHE A 76 -4.26 8.14 3.02
N GLN A 77 -3.82 6.94 3.38
CA GLN A 77 -3.03 6.71 4.60
C GLN A 77 -1.53 6.86 4.39
N HIS A 78 -1.06 6.72 3.15
CA HIS A 78 0.36 6.70 2.81
C HIS A 78 0.98 8.10 2.88
N GLN A 79 2.25 8.17 3.31
CA GLN A 79 3.05 9.38 3.27
C GLN A 79 3.68 9.53 1.88
N ILE A 80 2.96 10.19 0.97
CA ILE A 80 3.36 10.36 -0.44
C ILE A 80 4.78 10.92 -0.60
N SER A 81 5.28 11.72 0.36
CA SER A 81 6.65 12.24 0.34
C SER A 81 7.74 11.16 0.33
N ASN A 82 7.44 9.94 0.78
CA ASN A 82 8.37 8.81 0.78
C ASN A 82 8.19 7.88 -0.43
N LEU A 83 7.17 8.09 -1.26
CA LEU A 83 6.83 7.23 -2.38
C LEU A 83 7.84 7.38 -3.52
N ARG A 84 8.54 6.29 -3.84
CA ARG A 84 9.50 6.21 -4.95
C ARG A 84 8.92 5.49 -6.16
N LEU A 85 8.09 4.49 -5.91
CA LEU A 85 7.45 3.70 -6.95
C LEU A 85 5.97 3.51 -6.62
N PHE A 86 5.11 3.91 -7.55
CA PHE A 86 3.70 3.56 -7.57
C PHE A 86 3.40 2.82 -8.86
N ASN A 87 2.90 1.60 -8.75
CA ASN A 87 2.49 0.79 -9.89
C ASN A 87 1.07 0.30 -9.67
N LEU A 88 0.21 0.58 -10.65
CA LEU A 88 -1.16 0.08 -10.67
C LEU A 88 -1.40 -0.63 -11.99
N ALA A 89 -1.45 -1.96 -11.93
CA ALA A 89 -1.90 -2.80 -13.02
C ALA A 89 -3.39 -3.10 -12.81
N CYS A 90 -4.26 -2.45 -13.58
CA CYS A 90 -5.65 -2.87 -13.67
C CYS A 90 -6.15 -2.81 -15.12
N GLY A 91 -6.95 -3.80 -15.51
CA GLY A 91 -7.64 -3.82 -16.80
C GLY A 91 -8.82 -2.85 -16.86
N ALA A 92 -9.56 -2.87 -17.97
CA ALA A 92 -10.66 -1.95 -18.28
C ALA A 92 -11.84 -1.95 -17.29
N ALA A 93 -11.85 -2.86 -16.31
CA ALA A 93 -12.88 -2.94 -15.27
C ALA A 93 -12.63 -2.01 -14.07
N CYS A 94 -11.43 -1.44 -13.91
CA CYS A 94 -11.16 -0.46 -12.84
C CYS A 94 -11.44 0.97 -13.30
N ASP A 95 -12.11 1.73 -12.45
CA ASP A 95 -12.25 3.19 -12.58
C ASP A 95 -10.98 3.90 -12.08
N VAL A 96 -9.94 3.92 -12.92
CA VAL A 96 -8.65 4.56 -12.61
C VAL A 96 -8.73 6.09 -12.52
N SER A 97 -9.84 6.69 -12.95
CA SER A 97 -10.09 8.14 -12.85
C SER A 97 -10.02 8.66 -11.41
N ARG A 98 -10.27 7.78 -10.43
CA ARG A 98 -10.27 8.08 -8.98
C ARG A 98 -8.93 8.53 -8.45
N ILE A 99 -7.83 8.11 -9.08
CA ILE A 99 -6.47 8.36 -8.58
C ILE A 99 -5.97 9.77 -8.94
N PHE A 100 -6.61 10.43 -9.92
CA PHE A 100 -6.18 11.73 -10.45
C PHE A 100 -6.54 12.94 -9.57
N VAL A 101 -7.19 12.76 -8.42
CA VAL A 101 -7.67 13.91 -7.62
C VAL A 101 -6.63 14.43 -6.61
N ASP A 102 -5.73 13.58 -6.10
CA ASP A 102 -4.83 13.96 -5.00
C ASP A 102 -3.32 13.93 -5.34
N ILE A 103 -2.94 13.47 -6.53
CA ILE A 103 -1.57 13.65 -7.02
C ILE A 103 -1.51 15.03 -7.65
N HIS A 104 -1.22 16.06 -6.86
CA HIS A 104 -0.85 17.37 -7.40
C HIS A 104 0.24 17.10 -8.46
N PRO A 105 -0.01 17.42 -9.74
CA PRO A 105 0.98 17.17 -10.76
C PRO A 105 2.13 18.13 -10.50
N CYS A 106 3.20 17.65 -9.88
CA CYS A 106 4.51 18.26 -10.01
C CYS A 106 4.88 18.20 -11.50
N SER A 107 4.45 19.24 -12.20
CA SER A 107 4.97 19.76 -13.46
C SER A 107 5.69 18.73 -14.32
N TYR A 108 4.92 17.99 -15.13
CA TYR A 108 5.45 17.52 -16.41
C TYR A 108 5.80 18.77 -17.23
N LYS A 109 7.06 19.20 -17.17
CA LYS A 109 7.63 20.06 -18.21
C LYS A 109 7.89 19.17 -19.41
N SER A 110 7.04 19.28 -20.43
CA SER A 110 7.37 18.77 -21.76
C SER A 110 8.56 19.56 -22.32
N PRO A 111 9.45 18.90 -23.11
CA PRO A 111 10.50 19.57 -23.87
C PRO A 111 9.94 20.52 -24.94
#